data_AF-A0A239R903-F1
#
_entry.id   AF-A0A239R903-F1
#
_cell.length_a   1.000
_cell.length_b   1.000
_cell.length_c   1.000
_cell.angle_alpha   90.00
_cell.angle_beta   90.00
_cell.angle_gamma   90.00
#
_symmetry.space_group_name_H-M   'P 1'
#
loop_
_entity.id
_entity.type
_entity.pdbx_description
1 polymer ?
#
loop_
_entity_poly.entity_id
_entity_poly.type
_entity_poly.pdbx_seq_one_letter_code
_entity_poly.pdbx_strand_id
1 'polypeptide(L)'
;MTIDEMRQLKKEYGYSCKQISKLSGVPLGTVQKIFSGVTTSPRHETIIALSKLFINSNTYKRLETYSDLFSETSSASLDTKTSLYGLDSFENKTLNEYESLPEGARIEMIDGVFYEINSPTLVHQRICGMIFCTFENFINKNGESCFNSVAPTDVQLDCDDKTMVQPDILVVYDKNKIKKERVVGAPDLIVEVISPSSWYMDTVRKLNKYKNAGVREYWIVFPNNKSVLVYNWGKPESITEYTFDEAVPVEIWGGNCKVDFNDIFSKVRFLYDD
;
A
#
# COMPACT_ATOMS: atom_id res chain seq x y z
N MET A 1 -12.74 -2.61 6.57
CA MET A 1 -13.13 -1.90 7.80
C MET A 1 -14.34 -2.60 8.40
N THR A 2 -14.31 -2.91 9.70
CA THR A 2 -15.40 -3.58 10.42
C THR A 2 -16.51 -2.59 10.82
N ILE A 3 -17.70 -3.07 11.21
CA ILE A 3 -18.80 -2.21 11.67
C ILE A 3 -18.45 -1.50 12.98
N ASP A 4 -17.71 -2.18 13.86
CA ASP A 4 -17.29 -1.59 15.14
C ASP A 4 -16.22 -0.51 14.95
N GLU A 5 -15.28 -0.71 14.03
CA GLU A 5 -14.37 0.34 13.57
C GLU A 5 -15.14 1.55 13.03
N MET A 6 -16.13 1.34 12.15
CA MET A 6 -16.95 2.43 11.61
C MET A 6 -17.75 3.16 12.71
N ARG A 7 -18.24 2.45 13.74
CA ARG A 7 -18.96 3.06 14.88
C ARG A 7 -18.03 3.94 15.71
N GLN A 8 -16.80 3.50 15.94
CA GLN A 8 -15.79 4.27 16.64
C GLN A 8 -15.47 5.54 15.86
N LEU A 9 -15.19 5.43 14.56
CA LEU A 9 -14.88 6.57 13.69
C LEU A 9 -16.06 7.54 13.55
N LYS A 10 -17.30 7.04 13.48
CA LYS A 10 -18.52 7.87 13.52
C LYS A 10 -18.60 8.71 14.79
N LYS A 11 -18.27 8.13 15.96
CA LYS A 11 -18.29 8.84 17.25
C LYS A 11 -17.15 9.86 17.32
N GLU A 12 -15.96 9.47 16.90
CA GLU A 12 -14.75 10.31 16.89
C GLU A 12 -14.89 11.53 15.98
N TYR A 13 -15.43 11.36 14.77
CA TYR A 13 -15.61 12.45 13.80
C TYR A 13 -16.95 13.20 13.94
N GLY A 14 -17.79 12.83 14.91
CA GLY A 14 -19.06 13.52 15.15
C GLY A 14 -20.09 13.40 14.03
N TYR A 15 -20.00 12.38 13.17
CA TYR A 15 -20.93 12.23 12.06
C TYR A 15 -22.33 11.79 12.51
N SER A 16 -23.36 12.50 12.03
CA SER A 16 -24.74 12.05 12.10
C SER A 16 -25.04 11.00 11.02
N CYS A 17 -26.02 10.12 11.26
CA CYS A 17 -26.45 9.15 10.24
C CYS A 17 -26.96 9.82 8.95
N LYS A 18 -27.50 11.04 9.06
CA LYS A 18 -27.94 11.84 7.90
C LYS A 18 -26.76 12.29 7.05
N GLN A 19 -25.66 12.72 7.68
CA GLN A 19 -24.42 13.06 6.97
C GLN A 19 -23.80 11.84 6.32
N ILE A 20 -23.70 10.72 7.05
CA ILE A 20 -23.16 9.46 6.52
C ILE A 20 -23.96 9.00 5.29
N SER A 21 -25.28 9.05 5.37
CA SER A 21 -26.16 8.68 4.25
C SER A 21 -25.90 9.54 3.01
N LYS A 22 -25.82 10.87 3.19
CA LYS A 22 -25.54 11.81 2.11
C LYS A 22 -24.16 11.57 1.46
N LEU A 23 -23.13 11.31 2.26
CA LEU A 23 -21.74 11.22 1.80
C LEU A 23 -21.37 9.84 1.24
N SER A 24 -21.97 8.77 1.74
CA SER A 24 -21.73 7.40 1.26
C SER A 24 -22.67 7.00 0.11
N GLY A 25 -23.76 7.73 -0.11
CA GLY A 25 -24.83 7.33 -1.03
C GLY A 25 -25.73 6.20 -0.50
N VAL A 26 -25.49 5.71 0.72
CA VAL A 26 -26.32 4.67 1.35
C VAL A 26 -27.63 5.29 1.89
N PRO A 27 -28.80 4.66 1.68
CA PRO A 27 -30.07 5.16 2.21
C PRO A 27 -30.05 5.35 3.74
N LEU A 28 -30.63 6.46 4.22
CA LEU A 28 -30.61 6.84 5.65
C LEU A 28 -31.12 5.74 6.58
N GLY A 29 -32.21 5.06 6.20
CA GLY A 29 -32.76 3.97 6.99
C GLY A 29 -31.80 2.78 7.11
N THR A 30 -31.01 2.51 6.07
CA THR A 30 -29.98 1.47 6.08
C THR A 30 -28.83 1.87 7.01
N VAL A 31 -28.33 3.12 6.89
CA VAL A 31 -27.29 3.65 7.78
C VAL A 31 -27.72 3.58 9.25
N GLN A 32 -28.94 4.03 9.57
CA GLN A 32 -29.47 4.00 10.93
C GLN A 32 -29.49 2.60 11.52
N LYS A 33 -29.98 1.59 10.78
CA LYS A 33 -30.04 0.20 11.24
C LYS A 33 -28.67 -0.41 11.50
N ILE A 34 -27.66 -0.07 10.69
CA ILE A 34 -26.29 -0.57 10.87
C ILE A 34 -25.67 0.02 12.13
N PHE A 35 -25.72 1.35 12.27
CA PHE A 35 -25.09 2.05 13.39
C PHE A 35 -25.83 1.90 14.72
N SER A 36 -27.13 1.53 14.70
CA SER A 36 -27.89 1.16 15.91
C SER A 36 -27.76 -0.31 16.29
N GLY A 37 -27.09 -1.14 15.48
CA GLY A 37 -26.90 -2.57 15.73
C GLY A 37 -28.08 -3.47 15.37
N VAL A 38 -29.10 -2.94 14.70
CA VAL A 38 -30.24 -3.73 14.21
C VAL A 38 -29.84 -4.60 13.01
N THR A 39 -28.94 -4.13 12.17
CA THR A 39 -28.34 -4.92 11.09
C THR A 39 -26.90 -5.27 11.44
N THR A 40 -26.68 -6.53 11.80
CA THR A 40 -25.35 -7.07 12.15
C THR A 40 -24.57 -7.58 10.95
N SER A 41 -25.25 -7.89 9.83
CA SER A 41 -24.63 -8.32 8.58
C SER A 41 -25.19 -7.54 7.37
N PRO A 42 -24.69 -6.32 7.13
CA PRO A 42 -25.14 -5.47 6.02
C PRO A 42 -24.65 -6.02 4.68
N ARG A 43 -25.32 -5.64 3.58
CA ARG A 43 -24.86 -5.99 2.23
C ARG A 43 -23.45 -5.46 2.01
N HIS A 44 -22.65 -6.23 1.29
CA HIS A 44 -21.24 -5.92 1.02
C HIS A 44 -21.04 -4.53 0.40
N GLU A 45 -21.84 -4.17 -0.60
CA GLU A 45 -21.84 -2.83 -1.23
C GLU A 45 -22.06 -1.70 -0.21
N THR A 46 -22.91 -1.94 0.79
CA THR A 46 -23.19 -0.98 1.85
C THR A 46 -21.96 -0.80 2.76
N ILE A 47 -21.25 -1.88 3.08
CA ILE A 47 -20.00 -1.83 3.85
C ILE A 47 -18.92 -1.06 3.09
N ILE A 48 -18.80 -1.29 1.77
CA ILE A 48 -17.83 -0.56 0.93
C ILE A 48 -18.15 0.93 0.89
N ALA A 49 -19.40 1.29 0.61
CA ALA A 49 -19.84 2.69 0.52
C ALA A 49 -19.58 3.44 1.83
N LEU A 50 -19.84 2.79 2.97
CA LEU A 50 -19.55 3.34 4.29
C LEU A 50 -18.05 3.39 4.57
N SER A 51 -17.29 2.33 4.25
CA SER A 51 -15.84 2.29 4.44
C SER A 51 -15.14 3.40 3.66
N LYS A 52 -15.55 3.64 2.41
CA LYS A 52 -15.03 4.73 1.58
C LYS A 52 -15.19 6.09 2.24
N LEU A 53 -16.32 6.34 2.91
CA LEU A 53 -16.53 7.59 3.67
C LEU A 53 -15.51 7.74 4.81
N PHE A 54 -15.31 6.69 5.61
CA PHE A 54 -14.46 6.76 6.79
C PHE A 54 -12.97 6.71 6.46
N ILE A 55 -12.61 5.97 5.41
CA ILE A 55 -11.29 6.02 4.78
C ILE A 55 -11.07 7.43 4.27
N ASN A 56 -12.02 7.98 3.50
CA ASN A 56 -11.95 9.36 3.07
C ASN A 56 -11.91 10.34 4.23
N SER A 57 -12.51 10.15 5.40
CA SER A 57 -12.40 11.12 6.49
C SER A 57 -11.06 11.09 7.24
N ASN A 58 -10.44 9.91 7.34
CA ASN A 58 -9.09 9.76 7.90
C ASN A 58 -8.04 10.30 6.91
N THR A 59 -8.28 10.06 5.62
CA THR A 59 -7.55 10.69 4.53
C THR A 59 -7.87 12.18 4.45
N TYR A 60 -9.10 12.67 4.67
CA TYR A 60 -9.50 14.10 4.57
C TYR A 60 -8.97 14.95 5.71
N LYS A 61 -8.88 14.41 6.94
CA LYS A 61 -8.13 15.10 8.01
C LYS A 61 -6.64 15.23 7.70
N ARG A 62 -6.08 14.29 6.92
CA ARG A 62 -4.73 14.42 6.35
C ARG A 62 -4.74 15.30 5.08
N LEU A 63 -5.80 15.26 4.26
CA LEU A 63 -5.92 15.97 2.98
C LEU A 63 -6.28 17.44 3.15
N GLU A 64 -6.93 17.92 4.22
CA GLU A 64 -7.05 19.39 4.40
C GLU A 64 -5.66 20.04 4.44
N THR A 65 -4.64 19.31 4.89
CA THR A 65 -3.24 19.75 4.84
C THR A 65 -2.59 19.59 3.45
N TYR A 66 -3.11 18.71 2.58
CA TYR A 66 -2.53 18.41 1.26
C TYR A 66 -3.38 18.87 0.06
N SER A 67 -4.65 19.23 0.23
CA SER A 67 -5.63 19.55 -0.83
C SER A 67 -5.48 20.95 -1.40
N ASP A 68 -4.91 21.88 -0.63
CA ASP A 68 -4.66 23.24 -1.10
C ASP A 68 -3.64 23.28 -2.25
N LEU A 69 -2.85 22.22 -2.45
CA LEU A 69 -1.78 22.12 -3.45
C LEU A 69 -2.18 21.41 -4.77
N PHE A 70 -3.31 20.70 -4.81
CA PHE A 70 -3.77 19.97 -6.01
C PHE A 70 -4.84 20.71 -6.82
N SER A 71 -5.11 21.98 -6.52
CA SER A 71 -6.21 22.73 -7.11
C SER A 71 -5.94 23.34 -8.49
N GLU A 72 -4.69 23.31 -9.00
CA GLU A 72 -4.37 24.00 -10.27
C GLU A 72 -4.32 23.11 -11.52
N THR A 73 -4.43 21.79 -11.44
CA THR A 73 -4.39 20.96 -12.67
C THR A 73 -5.49 19.91 -12.76
N SER A 74 -6.27 20.03 -13.84
CA SER A 74 -7.22 19.08 -14.43
C SER A 74 -8.72 19.27 -14.12
N SER A 75 -9.30 20.29 -14.75
CA SER A 75 -10.67 20.24 -15.25
C SER A 75 -10.77 19.28 -16.43
N ALA A 76 -11.04 17.99 -16.21
CA ALA A 76 -11.54 17.08 -17.25
C ALA A 76 -12.21 15.81 -16.69
N SER A 77 -13.53 15.78 -16.79
CA SER A 77 -14.45 14.62 -16.90
C SER A 77 -14.35 13.46 -15.90
N LEU A 78 -15.37 13.38 -15.04
CA LEU A 78 -15.54 12.42 -13.93
C LEU A 78 -16.16 11.06 -14.32
N ASP A 79 -16.35 10.73 -15.60
CA ASP A 79 -17.43 9.79 -15.96
C ASP A 79 -17.05 8.35 -16.40
N THR A 80 -15.83 7.86 -16.19
CA THR A 80 -15.49 6.47 -16.63
C THR A 80 -14.57 5.61 -15.74
N LYS A 81 -14.18 6.04 -14.53
CA LYS A 81 -13.19 5.29 -13.71
C LYS A 81 -13.75 4.20 -12.78
N THR A 82 -15.04 3.87 -12.86
CA THR A 82 -15.66 2.89 -11.94
C THR A 82 -15.43 1.42 -12.34
N SER A 83 -14.94 1.15 -13.55
CA SER A 83 -14.70 -0.22 -14.05
C SER A 83 -13.29 -0.78 -13.75
N LEU A 84 -12.41 -0.02 -13.08
CA LEU A 84 -10.97 -0.34 -12.94
C LEU A 84 -10.59 -1.10 -11.65
N TYR A 85 -11.56 -1.51 -10.84
CA TYR A 85 -11.31 -2.04 -9.50
C TYR A 85 -12.15 -3.29 -9.24
N GLY A 86 -11.86 -4.36 -9.98
CA GLY A 86 -12.47 -5.69 -9.87
C GLY A 86 -12.85 -6.04 -8.43
N LEU A 87 -14.16 -5.96 -8.16
CA LEU A 87 -14.79 -6.40 -6.92
C LEU A 87 -16.13 -7.07 -7.29
N ASP A 88 -16.09 -7.93 -8.31
CA ASP A 88 -17.18 -8.85 -8.63
C ASP A 88 -16.82 -10.24 -8.11
N SER A 89 -17.69 -10.76 -7.24
CA SER A 89 -17.70 -12.08 -6.58
C SER A 89 -16.85 -12.26 -5.32
N PHE A 90 -17.38 -13.06 -4.38
CA PHE A 90 -16.62 -13.68 -3.28
C PHE A 90 -15.60 -14.64 -3.90
N GLU A 91 -14.54 -14.09 -4.47
CA GLU A 91 -13.45 -14.90 -4.97
C GLU A 91 -12.65 -15.38 -3.75
N ASN A 92 -12.60 -16.70 -3.58
CA ASN A 92 -11.77 -17.38 -2.60
C ASN A 92 -10.63 -18.09 -3.35
N LYS A 93 -9.91 -17.32 -4.17
CA LYS A 93 -8.83 -17.82 -5.02
C LYS A 93 -7.78 -18.51 -4.19
N THR A 94 -7.11 -19.45 -4.83
CA THR A 94 -6.04 -20.25 -4.27
C THR A 94 -4.76 -20.02 -5.06
N LEU A 95 -3.64 -20.42 -4.46
CA LEU A 95 -2.35 -20.42 -5.13
C LEU A 95 -2.36 -21.22 -6.44
N ASN A 96 -3.12 -22.33 -6.51
CA ASN A 96 -3.28 -23.10 -7.75
C ASN A 96 -3.93 -22.27 -8.87
N GLU A 97 -4.91 -21.43 -8.54
CA GLU A 97 -5.53 -20.52 -9.51
C GLU A 97 -4.56 -19.41 -9.92
N TYR A 98 -3.77 -18.88 -8.97
CA TYR A 98 -2.73 -17.90 -9.26
C TYR A 98 -1.66 -18.46 -10.21
N GLU A 99 -1.20 -19.69 -9.97
CA GLU A 99 -0.21 -20.37 -10.81
C GLU A 99 -0.75 -20.78 -12.19
N SER A 100 -2.07 -20.81 -12.34
CA SER A 100 -2.75 -21.08 -13.62
C SER A 100 -3.00 -19.81 -14.43
N LEU A 101 -2.58 -18.64 -13.95
CA LEU A 101 -2.71 -17.39 -14.70
C LEU A 101 -1.88 -17.43 -16.00
N PRO A 102 -2.37 -16.80 -17.08
CA PRO A 102 -1.61 -16.69 -18.31
C PRO A 102 -0.24 -16.04 -18.08
N GLU A 103 0.76 -16.47 -18.83
CA GLU A 103 2.08 -15.85 -18.80
C GLU A 103 1.97 -14.33 -19.08
N GLY A 104 2.66 -13.53 -18.28
CA GLY A 104 2.62 -12.06 -18.36
C GLY A 104 1.43 -11.41 -17.64
N ALA A 105 0.54 -12.18 -17.00
CA ALA A 105 -0.46 -11.62 -16.10
C ALA A 105 0.20 -10.85 -14.95
N ARG A 106 -0.27 -9.62 -14.70
CA ARG A 106 0.22 -8.76 -13.61
C ARG A 106 -0.84 -8.69 -12.53
N ILE A 107 -0.84 -9.70 -11.66
CA ILE A 107 -1.85 -9.88 -10.62
C ILE A 107 -1.16 -10.03 -9.27
N GLU A 108 -1.68 -9.41 -8.23
CA GLU A 108 -1.46 -9.81 -6.84
C GLU A 108 -2.70 -10.55 -6.33
N MET A 109 -2.51 -11.47 -5.39
CA MET A 109 -3.59 -12.10 -4.64
C MET A 109 -3.47 -11.73 -3.16
N ILE A 110 -4.51 -11.17 -2.57
CA ILE A 110 -4.53 -10.89 -1.13
C ILE A 110 -5.83 -11.44 -0.55
N ASP A 111 -5.70 -12.35 0.42
CA ASP A 111 -6.83 -13.02 1.09
C ASP A 111 -7.79 -13.71 0.09
N GLY A 112 -7.23 -14.34 -0.94
CA GLY A 112 -7.98 -15.05 -1.98
C GLY A 112 -8.65 -14.14 -3.03
N VAL A 113 -8.34 -12.84 -3.05
CA VAL A 113 -8.88 -11.91 -4.06
C VAL A 113 -7.76 -11.47 -5.00
N PHE A 114 -7.99 -11.53 -6.31
CA PHE A 114 -7.06 -11.05 -7.32
C PHE A 114 -7.17 -9.53 -7.52
N TYR A 115 -6.01 -8.90 -7.73
CA TYR A 115 -5.86 -7.48 -7.98
C TYR A 115 -4.93 -7.25 -9.16
N GLU A 116 -5.42 -6.56 -10.18
CA GLU A 116 -4.60 -6.15 -11.31
C GLU A 116 -3.60 -5.07 -10.93
N ILE A 117 -2.34 -5.29 -11.32
CA ILE A 117 -1.26 -4.34 -11.16
C ILE A 117 -1.10 -3.57 -12.48
N ASN A 118 -1.20 -2.25 -12.41
CA ASN A 118 -0.97 -1.40 -13.55
C ASN A 118 0.51 -1.34 -13.94
N SER A 119 0.79 -1.00 -15.19
CA SER A 119 2.15 -0.73 -15.63
C SER A 119 2.76 0.45 -14.84
N PRO A 120 3.99 0.30 -14.32
CA PRO A 120 4.64 1.34 -13.54
C PRO A 120 5.04 2.52 -14.44
N THR A 121 5.10 3.72 -13.86
CA THR A 121 5.60 4.91 -14.56
C THR A 121 7.13 4.90 -14.66
N LEU A 122 7.71 5.71 -15.54
CA LEU A 122 9.18 5.85 -15.63
C LEU A 122 9.79 6.41 -14.35
N VAL A 123 9.10 7.34 -13.69
CA VAL A 123 9.47 7.86 -12.37
C VAL A 123 9.54 6.72 -11.35
N HIS A 124 8.49 5.91 -11.26
CA HIS A 124 8.41 4.77 -10.35
C HIS A 124 9.59 3.82 -10.56
N GLN A 125 9.79 3.37 -11.80
CA GLN A 125 10.88 2.45 -12.15
C GLN A 125 12.25 3.02 -11.83
N ARG A 126 12.47 4.32 -12.08
CA ARG A 126 13.75 4.95 -11.80
C ARG A 126 14.03 5.06 -10.30
N ILE A 127 13.03 5.40 -9.50
CA ILE A 127 13.15 5.46 -8.03
C ILE A 127 13.44 4.05 -7.50
N CYS A 128 12.67 3.03 -7.90
CA CYS A 128 12.89 1.66 -7.44
C CYS A 128 14.30 1.15 -7.74
N GLY A 129 14.77 1.35 -8.98
CA GLY A 129 16.11 0.93 -9.39
C GLY A 129 17.22 1.63 -8.60
N MET A 130 17.05 2.90 -8.24
CA MET A 130 18.04 3.63 -7.46
C MET A 130 18.08 3.21 -5.99
N ILE A 131 16.92 2.94 -5.38
CA ILE A 131 16.87 2.39 -4.02
C ILE A 131 17.52 1.01 -4.01
N PHE A 132 17.19 0.14 -4.98
CA PHE A 132 17.82 -1.17 -5.13
C PHE A 132 19.34 -1.07 -5.25
N CYS A 133 19.87 -0.21 -6.12
CA CYS A 133 21.31 -0.02 -6.25
C CYS A 133 21.96 0.46 -4.95
N THR A 134 21.26 1.31 -4.18
CA THR A 134 21.76 1.81 -2.89
C THR A 134 21.89 0.67 -1.88
N PHE A 135 20.86 -0.17 -1.80
CA PHE A 135 20.85 -1.37 -0.96
C PHE A 135 21.93 -2.36 -1.38
N GLU A 136 22.01 -2.67 -2.68
CA GLU A 136 22.96 -3.63 -3.23
C GLU A 136 24.41 -3.20 -3.00
N ASN A 137 24.71 -1.90 -3.15
CA ASN A 137 26.03 -1.35 -2.85
C ASN A 137 26.37 -1.49 -1.36
N PHE A 138 25.41 -1.22 -0.47
CA PHE A 138 25.61 -1.38 0.97
C PHE A 138 25.86 -2.85 1.34
N ILE A 139 25.03 -3.77 0.82
CA ILE A 139 25.11 -5.21 1.06
C ILE A 139 26.50 -5.73 0.66
N ASN A 140 26.94 -5.42 -0.57
CA ASN A 140 28.22 -5.88 -1.09
C ASN A 140 29.41 -5.28 -0.33
N LYS A 141 29.35 -3.99 0.02
CA LYS A 141 30.43 -3.31 0.74
C LYS A 141 30.62 -3.83 2.16
N ASN A 142 29.53 -4.21 2.83
CA ASN A 142 29.57 -4.62 4.24
C ASN A 142 29.52 -6.15 4.43
N GLY A 143 29.38 -6.92 3.34
CA GLY A 143 29.34 -8.38 3.40
C GLY A 143 28.06 -8.93 4.03
N GLU A 144 26.94 -8.22 3.89
CA GLU A 144 25.63 -8.66 4.38
C GLU A 144 25.18 -9.93 3.65
N SER A 145 24.78 -10.96 4.39
CA SER A 145 24.25 -12.21 3.80
C SER A 145 22.72 -12.18 3.73
N CYS A 146 22.18 -11.28 2.90
CA CYS A 146 20.75 -11.18 2.61
C CYS A 146 20.50 -11.17 1.09
N PHE A 147 19.26 -11.37 0.70
CA PHE A 147 18.78 -11.30 -0.68
C PHE A 147 17.99 -10.02 -0.88
N ASN A 148 18.42 -9.19 -1.82
CA ASN A 148 17.77 -7.94 -2.22
C ASN A 148 17.19 -8.13 -3.62
N SER A 149 15.95 -7.70 -3.82
CA SER A 149 15.26 -7.87 -5.10
C SER A 149 14.31 -6.71 -5.38
N VAL A 150 13.94 -6.56 -6.65
CA VAL A 150 12.92 -5.63 -7.15
C VAL A 150 11.78 -6.38 -7.84
N ALA A 151 10.63 -5.73 -7.95
CA ALA A 151 9.52 -6.26 -8.75
C ALA A 151 9.92 -6.49 -10.22
N PRO A 152 9.40 -7.55 -10.88
CA PRO A 152 8.50 -8.55 -10.32
C PRO A 152 9.25 -9.58 -9.44
N THR A 153 8.80 -9.76 -8.21
CA THR A 153 9.22 -10.86 -7.33
C THR A 153 8.02 -11.33 -6.53
N ASP A 154 7.61 -12.58 -6.74
CA ASP A 154 6.49 -13.19 -6.02
C ASP A 154 6.85 -13.45 -4.56
N VAL A 155 5.96 -13.05 -3.64
CA VAL A 155 6.07 -13.27 -2.20
C VAL A 155 4.79 -13.93 -1.68
N GLN A 156 4.87 -15.21 -1.32
CA GLN A 156 3.81 -15.95 -0.64
C GLN A 156 3.81 -15.55 0.84
N LEU A 157 3.21 -14.40 1.14
CA LEU A 157 3.46 -13.61 2.33
C LEU A 157 3.13 -14.33 3.64
N ASP A 158 1.95 -14.94 3.73
CA ASP A 158 1.45 -15.59 4.95
C ASP A 158 1.84 -17.07 5.06
N CYS A 159 2.66 -17.57 4.12
CA CYS A 159 2.93 -19.01 3.95
C CYS A 159 1.65 -19.85 3.73
N ASP A 160 0.57 -19.25 3.25
CA ASP A 160 -0.72 -19.89 2.96
C ASP A 160 -0.99 -19.93 1.45
N ASP A 161 -2.14 -20.47 1.05
CA ASP A 161 -2.56 -20.53 -0.35
C ASP A 161 -3.40 -19.32 -0.78
N LYS A 162 -3.42 -18.23 -0.01
CA LYS A 162 -4.35 -17.09 -0.17
C LYS A 162 -3.69 -15.76 -0.46
N THR A 163 -2.40 -15.62 -0.18
CA THR A 163 -1.70 -14.36 -0.40
C THR A 163 -0.43 -14.53 -1.21
N MET A 164 -0.39 -13.86 -2.36
CA MET A 164 0.77 -13.68 -3.22
C MET A 164 0.89 -12.20 -3.60
N VAL A 165 1.95 -11.53 -3.17
CA VAL A 165 2.18 -10.10 -3.44
C VAL A 165 3.47 -9.91 -4.23
N GLN A 166 3.59 -8.76 -4.89
CA GLN A 166 4.77 -8.34 -5.65
C GLN A 166 5.21 -6.95 -5.16
N PRO A 167 5.97 -6.88 -4.04
CA PRO A 167 6.46 -5.61 -3.54
C PRO A 167 7.49 -4.99 -4.49
N ASP A 168 7.54 -3.66 -4.56
CA ASP A 168 8.46 -2.97 -5.47
C ASP A 168 9.93 -3.28 -5.18
N ILE A 169 10.32 -3.29 -3.90
CA ILE A 169 11.65 -3.70 -3.42
C ILE A 169 11.48 -4.51 -2.14
N LEU A 170 12.32 -5.53 -1.96
CA LEU A 170 12.34 -6.35 -0.74
C LEU A 170 13.75 -6.81 -0.36
N VAL A 171 13.95 -7.04 0.93
CA VAL A 171 15.16 -7.65 1.49
C VAL A 171 14.79 -8.84 2.38
N VAL A 172 15.50 -9.96 2.23
CA VAL A 172 15.29 -11.21 2.98
C VAL A 172 16.61 -11.77 3.50
N TYR A 173 16.74 -11.94 4.82
CA TYR A 173 17.91 -12.56 5.46
C TYR A 173 17.80 -14.08 5.55
N ASP A 174 16.60 -14.59 5.86
CA ASP A 174 16.40 -16.02 6.04
C ASP A 174 16.38 -16.73 4.68
N LYS A 175 17.51 -17.37 4.34
CA LYS A 175 17.67 -18.14 3.10
C LYS A 175 16.66 -19.28 2.94
N ASN A 176 16.05 -19.76 4.03
CA ASN A 176 15.03 -20.80 3.93
C ASN A 176 13.73 -20.29 3.28
N LYS A 177 13.47 -18.99 3.35
CA LYS A 177 12.32 -18.34 2.69
C LYS A 177 12.52 -18.19 1.18
N ILE A 178 13.76 -18.21 0.70
CA ILE A 178 14.09 -17.94 -0.71
C ILE A 178 14.00 -19.26 -1.48
N LYS A 179 13.00 -19.37 -2.35
CA LYS A 179 12.85 -20.46 -3.31
C LYS A 179 13.24 -19.96 -4.70
N LYS A 180 13.43 -20.90 -5.62
CA LYS A 180 13.88 -20.56 -6.98
C LYS A 180 12.87 -19.67 -7.71
N GLU A 181 11.59 -19.86 -7.45
CA GLU A 181 10.50 -19.17 -8.15
C GLU A 181 9.89 -18.02 -7.34
N ARG A 182 10.09 -17.97 -6.01
CA ARG A 182 9.42 -17.00 -5.11
C ARG A 182 10.06 -16.93 -3.73
N VAL A 183 9.65 -15.93 -2.96
CA VAL A 183 9.86 -15.89 -1.50
C VAL A 183 8.64 -16.50 -0.80
N VAL A 184 8.85 -17.32 0.23
CA VAL A 184 7.80 -17.91 1.08
C VAL A 184 7.95 -17.38 2.50
N GLY A 185 6.97 -16.58 2.93
CA GLY A 185 6.97 -15.86 4.20
C GLY A 185 7.39 -14.39 4.07
N ALA A 186 7.19 -13.63 5.15
CA ALA A 186 7.47 -12.19 5.16
C ALA A 186 8.95 -11.85 4.92
N PRO A 187 9.24 -10.90 4.01
CA PRO A 187 10.53 -10.23 3.92
C PRO A 187 10.86 -9.45 5.19
N ASP A 188 12.14 -9.16 5.39
CA ASP A 188 12.62 -8.34 6.49
C ASP A 188 12.34 -6.86 6.26
N LEU A 189 12.50 -6.40 5.02
CA LEU A 189 12.15 -5.05 4.59
C LEU A 189 11.34 -5.11 3.29
N ILE A 190 10.35 -4.22 3.20
CA ILE A 190 9.59 -3.94 1.98
C ILE A 190 9.57 -2.43 1.73
N VAL A 191 9.74 -2.01 0.48
CA VAL A 191 9.49 -0.63 0.04
C VAL A 191 8.45 -0.67 -1.06
N GLU A 192 7.42 0.19 -0.95
CA GLU A 192 6.44 0.44 -2.03
C GLU A 192 6.57 1.90 -2.47
N VAL A 193 6.72 2.11 -3.78
CA VAL A 193 6.78 3.44 -4.38
C VAL A 193 5.41 3.77 -4.96
N ILE A 194 4.74 4.74 -4.37
CA ILE A 194 3.36 5.03 -4.73
C ILE A 194 3.26 5.60 -6.15
N SER A 195 2.35 5.01 -6.91
CA SER A 195 1.83 5.54 -8.17
C SER A 195 0.34 5.90 -7.99
N PRO A 196 -0.25 6.72 -8.90
CA PRO A 196 -1.68 7.06 -8.83
C PRO A 196 -2.60 5.82 -8.76
N SER A 197 -2.19 4.71 -9.35
CA SER A 197 -2.94 3.45 -9.36
C SER A 197 -2.77 2.58 -8.11
N SER A 198 -1.65 2.71 -7.38
CA SER A 198 -1.31 1.80 -6.28
C SER A 198 -1.61 2.36 -4.88
N TRP A 199 -1.90 3.67 -4.79
CA TRP A 199 -2.11 4.38 -3.52
C TRP A 199 -2.96 3.62 -2.50
N TYR A 200 -4.15 3.15 -2.88
CA TYR A 200 -5.04 2.46 -1.94
C TYR A 200 -4.52 1.07 -1.53
N MET A 201 -3.90 0.34 -2.45
CA MET A 201 -3.36 -1.00 -2.16
C MET A 201 -2.24 -0.91 -1.13
N ASP A 202 -1.27 -0.03 -1.39
CA ASP A 202 -0.05 0.03 -0.60
C ASP A 202 -0.30 0.72 0.75
N THR A 203 -1.04 1.83 0.77
CA THR A 203 -1.25 2.61 2.01
C THR A 203 -2.29 2.02 2.97
N VAL A 204 -3.20 1.17 2.48
CA VAL A 204 -4.32 0.64 3.29
C VAL A 204 -4.30 -0.87 3.40
N ARG A 205 -4.34 -1.59 2.27
CA ARG A 205 -4.50 -3.05 2.30
C ARG A 205 -3.21 -3.76 2.74
N LYS A 206 -2.11 -3.44 2.07
CA LYS A 206 -0.81 -4.07 2.31
C LYS A 206 -0.20 -3.68 3.65
N LEU A 207 -0.41 -2.45 4.13
CA LEU A 207 0.11 -1.99 5.43
C LEU A 207 -0.19 -2.97 6.57
N ASN A 208 -1.46 -3.32 6.79
CA ASN A 208 -1.84 -4.26 7.85
C ASN A 208 -1.37 -5.69 7.53
N LYS A 209 -1.38 -6.05 6.25
CA LYS A 209 -0.97 -7.38 5.80
C LYS A 209 0.52 -7.63 6.10
N TYR A 210 1.38 -6.70 5.71
CA TYR A 210 2.83 -6.73 5.97
C TYR A 210 3.13 -6.71 7.47
N LYS A 211 2.44 -5.87 8.25
CA LYS A 211 2.59 -5.85 9.70
C LYS A 211 2.28 -7.20 10.33
N ASN A 212 1.13 -7.78 9.99
CA ASN A 212 0.68 -9.04 10.57
C ASN A 212 1.52 -10.24 10.13
N ALA A 213 2.07 -10.21 8.92
CA ALA A 213 2.97 -11.25 8.41
C ALA A 213 4.37 -11.21 9.06
N GLY A 214 4.72 -10.12 9.75
CA GLY A 214 5.97 -9.99 10.49
C GLY A 214 7.11 -9.34 9.70
N VAL A 215 6.78 -8.48 8.72
CA VAL A 215 7.77 -7.56 8.12
C VAL A 215 8.37 -6.69 9.23
N ARG A 216 9.69 -6.45 9.20
CA ARG A 216 10.36 -5.67 10.26
C ARG A 216 10.40 -4.18 9.94
N GLU A 217 10.55 -3.85 8.67
CA GLU A 217 10.59 -2.47 8.21
C GLU A 217 9.80 -2.30 6.90
N TYR A 218 8.92 -1.31 6.86
CA TYR A 218 8.06 -1.07 5.71
C TYR A 218 8.07 0.41 5.32
N TRP A 219 8.43 0.69 4.08
CA TRP A 219 8.50 2.04 3.54
C TRP A 219 7.40 2.29 2.52
N ILE A 220 6.79 3.46 2.62
CA ILE A 220 5.91 4.01 1.60
C ILE A 220 6.53 5.29 1.08
N VAL A 221 7.00 5.26 -0.17
CA VAL A 221 7.58 6.43 -0.83
C VAL A 221 6.49 7.16 -1.59
N PHE A 222 6.35 8.47 -1.38
CA PHE A 222 5.41 9.34 -2.08
C PHE A 222 6.18 10.30 -3.00
N PRO A 223 6.48 9.94 -4.27
CA PRO A 223 7.27 10.78 -5.16
C PRO A 223 6.70 12.18 -5.39
N ASN A 224 5.38 12.30 -5.54
CA ASN A 224 4.69 13.57 -5.75
C ASN A 224 4.76 14.49 -4.51
N ASN A 225 4.67 13.90 -3.31
CA ASN A 225 4.73 14.63 -2.05
C ASN A 225 6.17 14.84 -1.56
N LYS A 226 7.15 14.22 -2.23
CA LYS A 226 8.56 14.24 -1.85
C LYS A 226 8.76 13.84 -0.39
N SER A 227 8.06 12.79 0.03
CA SER A 227 8.16 12.26 1.38
C SER A 227 8.20 10.73 1.40
N VAL A 228 8.70 10.19 2.51
CA VAL A 228 8.80 8.76 2.77
C VAL A 228 8.25 8.49 4.17
N LEU A 229 7.29 7.58 4.26
CA LEU A 229 6.79 7.10 5.55
C LEU A 229 7.43 5.76 5.86
N VAL A 230 8.20 5.72 6.95
CA VAL A 230 8.89 4.52 7.42
C VAL A 230 8.18 3.97 8.65
N TYR A 231 7.71 2.74 8.53
CA TYR A 231 7.25 1.91 9.65
C TYR A 231 8.39 0.99 10.07
N ASN A 232 8.92 1.19 11.28
CA ASN A 232 9.83 0.24 11.90
C ASN A 232 9.05 -0.56 12.94
N TRP A 233 8.77 -1.82 12.65
CA TRP A 233 8.12 -2.75 13.58
C TRP A 233 9.13 -3.64 14.33
N GLY A 234 10.42 -3.28 14.28
CA GLY A 234 11.45 -3.81 15.18
C GLY A 234 11.26 -3.35 16.62
N LYS A 235 12.30 -3.50 17.45
CA LYS A 235 12.30 -3.04 18.85
C LYS A 235 13.37 -1.96 19.02
N PRO A 236 13.01 -0.68 19.28
CA PRO A 236 11.65 -0.16 19.48
C PRO A 236 10.83 0.00 18.18
N GLU A 237 9.50 -0.12 18.28
CA GLU A 237 8.61 0.20 17.15
C GLU A 237 8.50 1.72 16.97
N SER A 238 8.51 2.21 15.73
CA SER A 238 8.35 3.62 15.41
C SER A 238 7.69 3.84 14.04
N ILE A 239 7.16 5.04 13.86
CA ILE A 239 6.68 5.54 12.57
C ILE A 239 7.31 6.91 12.38
N THR A 240 8.07 7.08 11.32
CA THR A 240 8.77 8.33 11.01
C THR A 240 8.46 8.76 9.59
N GLU A 241 8.12 10.02 9.41
CA GLU A 241 8.02 10.64 8.09
C GLU A 241 9.31 11.43 7.83
N TYR A 242 9.90 11.21 6.65
CA TYR A 242 11.04 11.94 6.15
C TYR A 242 10.66 12.72 4.90
N THR A 243 11.23 13.89 4.74
CA THR A 243 11.19 14.63 3.48
C THR A 243 12.34 14.17 2.57
N PHE A 244 12.24 14.43 1.26
CA PHE A 244 13.31 14.06 0.33
C PHE A 244 14.62 14.81 0.58
N ASP A 245 14.60 15.93 1.32
CA ASP A 245 15.81 16.67 1.73
C ASP A 245 16.60 15.94 2.82
N GLU A 246 16.06 14.86 3.38
CA GLU A 246 16.67 14.05 4.42
C GLU A 246 17.12 12.69 3.88
N ALA A 247 18.30 12.24 4.32
CA ALA A 247 18.74 10.89 4.04
C ALA A 247 18.00 9.90 4.96
N VAL A 248 17.23 8.99 4.38
CA VAL A 248 16.39 8.05 5.13
C VAL A 248 17.23 6.86 5.59
N PRO A 249 17.43 6.64 6.91
CA PRO A 249 18.16 5.50 7.43
C PRO A 249 17.36 4.20 7.24
N VAL A 250 18.05 3.13 6.85
CA VAL A 250 17.46 1.79 6.78
C VAL A 250 17.68 1.07 8.11
N GLU A 251 16.61 0.88 8.85
CA GLU A 251 16.63 0.46 10.25
C GLU A 251 16.99 -1.02 10.43
N ILE A 252 16.67 -1.91 9.48
CA ILE A 252 17.13 -3.32 9.51
C ILE A 252 18.65 -3.45 9.48
N TRP A 253 19.37 -2.40 9.04
CA TRP A 253 20.83 -2.29 9.06
C TRP A 253 21.32 -1.30 10.13
N GLY A 254 20.49 -0.98 11.13
CA GLY A 254 20.82 -0.07 12.22
C GLY A 254 21.10 1.36 11.76
N GLY A 255 20.50 1.79 10.64
CA GLY A 255 20.68 3.12 10.05
C GLY A 255 22.05 3.37 9.40
N ASN A 256 22.87 2.32 9.23
CA ASN A 256 24.18 2.43 8.59
C ASN A 256 24.10 2.60 7.07
N CYS A 257 23.03 2.09 6.46
CA CYS A 257 22.66 2.42 5.09
C CYS A 257 21.68 3.60 5.13
N LYS A 258 21.84 4.54 4.21
CA LYS A 258 20.94 5.68 4.05
C LYS A 258 20.59 5.87 2.59
N VAL A 259 19.32 6.15 2.32
CA VAL A 259 18.82 6.47 0.98
C VAL A 259 18.66 7.98 0.86
N ASP A 260 19.39 8.59 -0.05
CA ASP A 260 19.30 10.02 -0.36
C ASP A 260 18.23 10.23 -1.45
N PHE A 261 17.01 10.57 -1.02
CA PHE A 261 15.92 10.80 -1.96
C PHE A 261 16.05 12.11 -2.74
N ASN A 262 16.83 13.09 -2.26
CA ASN A 262 17.11 14.30 -3.01
C ASN A 262 17.96 13.98 -4.25
N ASP A 263 19.02 13.18 -4.08
CA ASP A 263 19.83 12.70 -5.21
C ASP A 263 19.00 11.84 -6.18
N ILE A 264 18.15 10.95 -5.66
CA ILE A 264 17.24 10.15 -6.49
C ILE A 264 16.27 11.05 -7.29
N PHE A 265 15.62 11.97 -6.61
CA PHE A 265 14.58 12.81 -7.21
C PHE A 265 15.16 13.77 -8.23
N SER A 266 16.37 14.30 -8.00
CA SER A 266 17.05 15.19 -8.95
C SER A 266 17.22 14.55 -10.34
N LYS A 267 17.34 13.22 -10.42
CA LYS A 267 17.47 12.46 -11.66
C LYS A 267 16.16 12.21 -12.39
N VAL A 268 15.01 12.44 -11.76
CA VAL A 268 13.68 12.29 -12.36
C VAL A 268 12.89 13.60 -12.41
N ARG A 269 13.42 14.67 -11.81
CA ARG A 269 12.75 15.98 -11.71
C ARG A 269 12.27 16.51 -13.06
N PHE A 270 13.05 16.31 -14.11
CA PHE A 270 12.71 16.73 -15.48
C PHE A 270 11.41 16.09 -16.03
N LEU A 271 10.91 15.03 -15.40
CA LEU A 271 9.62 14.39 -15.75
C LEU A 271 8.42 15.05 -15.06
N TYR A 272 8.66 16.03 -14.19
CA TYR A 272 7.64 16.82 -13.47
C TYR A 272 7.62 18.29 -13.90
N ASP A 273 8.66 18.75 -14.57
CA ASP A 273 8.76 20.10 -15.09
C ASP A 273 8.00 20.13 -16.43
N ASP A 274 6.75 20.64 -16.42
CA ASP A 274 5.99 21.01 -17.62
C ASP A 274 6.40 22.40 -18.15
#